data_AF-A0AAN0M186-F1
#
_entry.id   AF-A0AAN0M186-F1
#
_cell.length_a   1.000
_cell.length_b   1.000
_cell.length_c   1.000
_cell.angle_alpha   90.00
_cell.angle_beta   90.00
_cell.angle_gamma   90.00
#
_symmetry.space_group_name_H-M   'P 1'
#
loop_
_entity.id
_entity.type
_entity.pdbx_description
1 polymer ?
#
loop_
_entity_poly.entity_id
_entity_poly.type
_entity_poly.pdbx_seq_one_letter_code
_entity_poly.pdbx_strand_id
1 'polypeptide(L)'
;MFLIATKLFVADPARKIMTLQELTACINTSWSPQIGDPSVIGWFTVVAYVLAGVLALLVAKSRKGRLRVFWSVLCVLLFALSINKQLDLQSALTAAGRCLALAQGWYEDRASVQRVFIVLVAATGVMVSVGLAVVMRRTLAQNWLALVGLGFLCTFIVIRAAGFHHFDRFIGYEIANVRMNWIMELGGIAMIAVNAALLLRQRSVPH
;
A
#
# COMPACT_ATOMS: atom_id res chain seq x y z
N MET A 1 -40.91 12.72 0.82
CA MET A 1 -39.53 13.10 1.19
C MET A 1 -38.49 12.75 0.11
N PHE A 2 -38.54 11.57 -0.51
CA PHE A 2 -37.54 11.13 -1.52
C PHE A 2 -37.27 12.10 -2.68
N LEU A 3 -38.29 12.81 -3.21
CA LEU A 3 -38.12 13.68 -4.40
C LEU A 3 -37.31 14.98 -4.16
N ILE A 4 -37.02 15.37 -2.91
CA ILE A 4 -36.28 16.61 -2.63
C ILE A 4 -34.78 16.39 -2.82
N ALA A 5 -34.26 15.22 -2.44
CA ALA A 5 -32.84 14.87 -2.61
C ALA A 5 -32.39 14.91 -4.08
N THR A 6 -33.26 14.48 -5.00
CA THR A 6 -32.97 14.43 -6.44
C THR A 6 -32.74 15.81 -7.07
N LYS A 7 -33.27 16.89 -6.47
CA LYS A 7 -33.09 18.25 -7.00
C LYS A 7 -31.86 19.01 -6.47
N LEU A 8 -31.24 18.55 -5.38
CA LEU A 8 -29.93 19.07 -4.96
C LEU A 8 -28.76 18.44 -5.72
N PHE A 9 -28.97 17.28 -6.37
CA PHE A 9 -27.96 16.57 -7.16
C PHE A 9 -28.05 16.84 -8.68
N VAL A 10 -28.67 17.96 -9.07
CA VAL A 10 -28.52 18.48 -10.44
C VAL A 10 -27.13 19.10 -10.56
N ALA A 11 -26.16 18.28 -10.95
CA ALA A 11 -24.86 18.76 -11.39
C ALA A 11 -25.08 19.73 -12.56
N ASP A 12 -24.68 21.00 -12.35
CA ASP A 12 -24.75 22.08 -13.33
C ASP A 12 -24.02 21.63 -14.63
N PRO A 13 -24.73 21.42 -15.75
CA PRO A 13 -24.12 20.83 -16.95
C PRO A 13 -23.09 21.75 -17.64
N ALA A 14 -22.98 23.02 -17.23
CA ALA A 14 -21.90 23.90 -17.64
C ALA A 14 -20.61 23.73 -16.80
N ARG A 15 -20.68 23.03 -15.65
CA ARG A 15 -19.64 23.02 -14.61
C ARG A 15 -18.82 21.73 -14.60
N LYS A 16 -17.74 21.71 -15.40
CA LYS A 16 -16.78 20.58 -15.51
C LYS A 16 -16.06 20.14 -14.21
N ILE A 17 -16.25 20.84 -13.09
CA ILE A 17 -15.55 20.61 -11.83
C ILE A 17 -16.57 20.42 -10.71
N MET A 18 -16.68 19.18 -10.23
CA MET A 18 -17.41 18.83 -9.01
C MET A 18 -16.68 19.41 -7.79
N THR A 19 -17.42 20.00 -6.86
CA THR A 19 -16.86 20.52 -5.59
C THR A 19 -16.53 19.39 -4.62
N LEU A 20 -15.67 19.69 -3.63
CA LEU A 20 -15.32 18.72 -2.57
C LEU A 20 -16.54 18.23 -1.77
N GLN A 21 -17.57 19.08 -1.61
CA GLN A 21 -18.80 18.72 -0.90
C GLN A 21 -19.65 17.72 -1.69
N GLU A 22 -19.86 17.95 -2.98
CA GLU A 22 -20.57 17.02 -3.88
C GLU A 22 -19.83 15.69 -4.02
N LEU A 23 -18.48 15.73 -4.11
CA LEU A 23 -17.65 14.54 -4.15
C LEU A 23 -17.75 13.73 -2.86
N THR A 24 -17.68 14.38 -1.69
CA THR A 24 -17.82 13.72 -0.38
C THR A 24 -19.23 13.14 -0.20
N ALA A 25 -20.28 13.83 -0.68
CA ALA A 25 -21.63 13.30 -0.67
C ALA A 25 -21.77 12.04 -1.54
N CYS A 26 -21.23 12.06 -2.76
CA CYS A 26 -21.23 10.89 -3.64
C CYS A 26 -20.45 9.71 -3.04
N ILE A 27 -19.26 9.96 -2.46
CA ILE A 27 -18.47 8.94 -1.76
C ILE A 27 -19.28 8.36 -0.59
N ASN A 28 -19.84 9.19 0.30
CA ASN A 28 -20.59 8.72 1.47
C ASN A 28 -21.87 7.92 1.12
N THR A 29 -22.42 8.06 -0.09
CA THR A 29 -23.54 7.23 -0.57
C THR A 29 -23.12 5.89 -1.18
N SER A 30 -21.84 5.72 -1.52
CA SER A 30 -21.30 4.56 -2.25
C SER A 30 -20.16 3.82 -1.55
N TRP A 31 -19.61 4.40 -0.48
CA TRP A 31 -18.56 3.87 0.38
C TRP A 31 -18.81 4.33 1.83
N SER A 32 -18.50 3.47 2.78
CA SER A 32 -18.45 3.80 4.20
C SER A 32 -17.15 3.27 4.80
N PRO A 33 -16.62 3.86 5.89
CA PRO A 33 -15.37 3.41 6.50
C PRO A 33 -15.55 2.06 7.20
N GLN A 34 -15.45 0.98 6.42
CA GLN A 34 -15.38 -0.40 6.90
C GLN A 34 -13.92 -0.78 7.21
N ILE A 35 -13.72 -1.67 8.17
CA ILE A 35 -12.40 -2.27 8.46
C ILE A 35 -12.02 -3.17 7.28
N GLY A 36 -10.89 -2.86 6.63
CA GLY A 36 -10.56 -3.41 5.30
C GLY A 36 -10.44 -4.93 5.22
N ASP A 37 -10.03 -5.59 6.31
CA ASP A 37 -10.20 -7.04 6.49
C ASP A 37 -10.33 -7.36 7.99
N PRO A 38 -11.51 -7.78 8.48
CA PRO A 38 -11.68 -8.19 9.87
C PRO A 38 -11.11 -9.58 10.19
N SER A 39 -10.50 -10.29 9.22
CA SER A 39 -9.93 -11.62 9.46
C SER A 39 -8.80 -11.60 10.49
N VAL A 40 -8.62 -12.74 11.18
CA VAL A 40 -7.53 -12.95 12.15
C VAL A 40 -6.15 -12.65 11.55
N ILE A 41 -5.96 -12.90 10.24
CA ILE A 41 -4.68 -12.67 9.58
C ILE A 41 -4.55 -11.24 9.04
N GLY A 42 -5.66 -10.56 8.72
CA GLY A 42 -5.70 -9.10 8.56
C GLY A 42 -5.12 -8.40 9.80
N TRP A 43 -5.59 -8.77 11.00
CA TRP A 43 -5.02 -8.29 12.26
C TRP A 43 -3.58 -8.74 12.52
N PHE A 44 -3.23 -10.00 12.22
CA PHE A 44 -1.85 -10.49 12.38
C PHE A 44 -0.85 -9.74 11.50
N THR A 45 -1.17 -9.49 10.24
CA THR A 45 -0.30 -8.73 9.31
C THR A 45 -0.11 -7.29 9.76
N VAL A 46 -1.16 -6.65 10.29
CA VAL A 46 -1.10 -5.31 10.91
C VAL A 46 -0.16 -5.30 12.13
N VAL A 47 -0.28 -6.27 13.04
CA VAL A 47 0.65 -6.41 14.18
C VAL A 47 2.08 -6.66 13.70
N ALA A 48 2.28 -7.50 12.68
CA ALA A 48 3.60 -7.79 12.11
C ALA A 48 4.24 -6.55 11.47
N TYR A 49 3.48 -5.73 10.74
CA TYR A 49 3.94 -4.43 10.22
C TYR A 49 4.39 -3.49 11.35
N VAL A 50 3.59 -3.35 12.41
CA VAL A 50 3.91 -2.50 13.56
C VAL A 50 5.19 -2.99 14.26
N LEU A 51 5.32 -4.29 14.53
CA LEU A 51 6.51 -4.87 15.17
C LEU A 51 7.76 -4.68 14.31
N ALA A 52 7.67 -4.91 13.00
CA ALA A 52 8.77 -4.66 12.06
C ALA A 52 9.13 -3.16 11.98
N GLY A 53 8.14 -2.27 12.02
CA GLY A 53 8.31 -0.82 12.07
C GLY A 53 9.03 -0.35 13.35
N VAL A 54 8.67 -0.90 14.50
CA VAL A 54 9.36 -0.64 15.78
C VAL A 54 10.80 -1.15 15.75
N LEU A 55 11.04 -2.37 15.24
CA LEU A 55 12.40 -2.90 15.07
C LEU A 55 13.24 -2.04 14.12
N ALA A 56 12.66 -1.60 13.01
CA ALA A 56 13.30 -0.67 12.07
C ALA A 56 13.63 0.68 12.74
N LEU A 57 12.73 1.24 13.55
CA LEU A 57 12.97 2.47 14.32
C LEU A 57 14.09 2.29 15.36
N LEU A 58 14.18 1.14 16.02
CA LEU A 58 15.26 0.82 16.95
C LEU A 58 16.61 0.72 16.22
N VAL A 59 16.67 0.06 15.05
CA VAL A 59 17.88 0.05 14.21
C VAL A 59 18.24 1.47 13.76
N ALA A 60 17.28 2.26 13.30
CA ALA A 60 17.49 3.65 12.88
C ALA A 60 18.06 4.53 14.01
N LYS A 61 17.53 4.42 15.23
CA LYS A 61 18.07 5.08 16.43
C LYS A 61 19.48 4.58 16.79
N SER A 62 19.79 3.31 16.52
CA SER A 62 21.09 2.71 16.84
C SER A 62 22.24 3.06 15.87
N ARG A 63 21.92 3.44 14.62
CA ARG A 63 22.90 3.70 13.54
C ARG A 63 22.98 5.20 13.20
N LYS A 64 23.96 5.58 12.36
CA LYS A 64 24.20 6.97 11.91
C LYS A 64 24.22 7.04 10.38
N GLY A 65 24.10 8.26 9.82
CA GLY A 65 24.20 8.50 8.38
C GLY A 65 23.17 7.75 7.55
N ARG A 66 23.58 7.23 6.39
CA ARG A 66 22.70 6.58 5.38
C ARG A 66 21.87 5.42 5.94
N LEU A 67 22.43 4.62 6.86
CA LEU A 67 21.69 3.51 7.49
C LEU A 67 20.52 4.03 8.34
N ARG A 68 20.71 5.14 9.07
CA ARG A 68 19.62 5.76 9.83
C ARG A 68 18.49 6.23 8.91
N VAL A 69 18.82 6.82 7.77
CA VAL A 69 17.83 7.24 6.76
C VAL A 69 17.07 6.03 6.20
N PHE A 70 17.77 4.98 5.75
CA PHE A 70 17.14 3.76 5.23
C PHE A 70 16.19 3.10 6.24
N TRP A 71 16.65 2.87 7.47
CA TRP A 71 15.84 2.23 8.49
C TRP A 71 14.68 3.13 8.99
N SER A 72 14.83 4.46 8.95
CA SER A 72 13.69 5.40 9.13
C SER A 72 12.68 5.33 7.97
N VAL A 73 13.12 5.22 6.72
CA VAL A 73 12.23 5.09 5.55
C VAL A 73 11.46 3.77 5.61
N LEU A 74 12.12 2.66 5.95
CA LEU A 74 11.43 1.38 6.20
C LEU A 74 10.43 1.49 7.36
N CYS A 75 10.80 2.13 8.47
CA CYS A 75 9.87 2.39 9.58
C CYS A 75 8.60 3.12 9.10
N VAL A 76 8.76 4.25 8.40
CA VAL A 76 7.63 5.04 7.85
C VAL A 76 6.79 4.21 6.88
N LEU A 77 7.43 3.45 5.98
CA LEU A 77 6.73 2.59 5.01
C LEU A 77 5.90 1.50 5.71
N LEU A 78 6.46 0.81 6.71
CA LEU A 78 5.78 -0.28 7.42
C LEU A 78 4.58 0.24 8.23
N PHE A 79 4.71 1.41 8.88
CA PHE A 79 3.57 2.06 9.55
C PHE A 79 2.51 2.55 8.54
N ALA A 80 2.93 3.13 7.41
CA ALA A 80 1.99 3.54 6.35
C ALA A 80 1.22 2.34 5.77
N LEU A 81 1.87 1.19 5.56
CA LEU A 81 1.22 -0.05 5.12
C LEU A 81 0.29 -0.62 6.18
N SER A 82 0.68 -0.59 7.46
CA SER A 82 -0.21 -0.97 8.58
C SER A 82 -1.49 -0.15 8.61
N ILE A 83 -1.39 1.17 8.38
CA ILE A 83 -2.54 2.08 8.33
C ILE A 83 -3.37 1.84 7.06
N ASN A 84 -2.72 1.68 5.91
CA ASN A 84 -3.35 1.38 4.60
C ASN A 84 -4.01 -0.01 4.52
N LYS A 85 -3.71 -0.92 5.45
CA LYS A 85 -4.42 -2.21 5.54
C LYS A 85 -5.69 -2.14 6.40
N GLN A 86 -5.72 -1.24 7.39
CA GLN A 86 -6.90 -0.99 8.22
C GLN A 86 -7.89 -0.03 7.54
N LEU A 87 -7.38 1.13 7.10
CA LEU A 87 -8.10 2.04 6.22
C LEU A 87 -8.05 1.49 4.79
N ASP A 88 -9.16 0.93 4.28
CA ASP A 88 -9.22 0.46 2.89
C ASP A 88 -9.28 1.61 1.89
N LEU A 89 -8.13 2.27 1.76
CA LEU A 89 -7.90 3.40 0.87
C LEU A 89 -8.05 2.99 -0.60
N GLN A 90 -7.89 1.71 -0.93
CA GLN A 90 -8.12 1.21 -2.28
C GLN A 90 -9.60 1.33 -2.64
N SER A 91 -10.50 0.78 -1.83
CA SER A 91 -11.95 0.94 -2.05
C SER A 91 -12.40 2.40 -1.97
N ALA A 92 -11.82 3.20 -1.07
CA ALA A 92 -12.13 4.64 -0.98
C ALA A 92 -11.73 5.41 -2.25
N LEU A 93 -10.53 5.15 -2.79
CA LEU A 93 -10.06 5.75 -4.04
C LEU A 93 -10.86 5.26 -5.26
N THR A 94 -11.25 3.98 -5.29
CA THR A 94 -12.12 3.44 -6.34
C THR A 94 -13.53 4.05 -6.30
N ALA A 95 -14.10 4.30 -5.11
CA ALA A 95 -15.36 5.00 -4.95
C ALA A 95 -15.27 6.48 -5.40
N ALA A 96 -14.22 7.20 -4.96
CA ALA A 96 -13.95 8.57 -5.40
C ALA A 96 -13.76 8.67 -6.93
N GLY A 97 -12.98 7.76 -7.50
CA GLY A 97 -12.77 7.65 -8.95
C GLY A 97 -14.05 7.33 -9.71
N ARG A 98 -14.93 6.47 -9.17
CA ARG A 98 -16.27 6.20 -9.73
C ARG A 98 -17.14 7.46 -9.73
N CYS A 99 -17.18 8.21 -8.65
CA CYS A 99 -17.92 9.48 -8.56
C CYS A 99 -17.42 10.50 -9.59
N LEU A 100 -16.10 10.71 -9.67
CA LEU A 100 -15.49 11.63 -10.64
C LEU A 100 -15.72 11.21 -12.10
N ALA A 101 -15.53 9.92 -12.42
CA ALA A 101 -15.72 9.42 -13.78
C ALA A 101 -17.18 9.42 -14.24
N LEU A 102 -18.15 9.28 -13.32
CA LEU A 102 -19.57 9.50 -13.60
C LEU A 102 -19.87 10.99 -13.85
N ALA A 103 -19.33 11.89 -13.02
CA ALA A 103 -19.55 13.34 -13.16
C ALA A 103 -18.91 13.94 -14.42
N GLN A 104 -17.77 13.39 -14.87
CA GLN A 104 -17.05 13.85 -16.07
C GLN A 104 -17.43 13.07 -17.35
N GLY A 105 -18.30 12.06 -17.25
CA GLY A 105 -18.73 11.23 -18.37
C GLY A 105 -17.69 10.23 -18.89
N TRP A 106 -16.48 10.20 -18.33
CA TRP A 106 -15.36 9.33 -18.77
C TRP A 106 -15.44 7.91 -18.17
N TYR A 107 -16.66 7.43 -17.90
CA TYR A 107 -16.89 6.16 -17.22
C TYR A 107 -16.41 4.94 -18.04
N GLU A 108 -16.42 5.01 -19.36
CA GLU A 108 -15.97 3.90 -20.20
C GLU A 108 -14.45 3.65 -20.07
N ASP A 109 -13.64 4.67 -19.76
CA ASP A 109 -12.18 4.61 -19.84
C ASP A 109 -11.49 4.22 -18.50
N ARG A 110 -12.25 3.60 -17.58
CA ARG A 110 -11.78 3.13 -16.25
C ARG A 110 -10.47 2.32 -16.34
N ALA A 111 -10.37 1.45 -17.34
CA ALA A 111 -9.20 0.59 -17.54
C ALA A 111 -7.93 1.38 -17.90
N SER A 112 -8.04 2.55 -18.53
CA SER A 112 -6.90 3.44 -18.78
C SER A 112 -6.41 4.08 -17.48
N VAL A 113 -7.33 4.65 -16.68
CA VAL A 113 -7.01 5.26 -15.38
C VAL A 113 -6.39 4.24 -14.41
N GLN A 114 -6.95 3.03 -14.31
CA GLN A 114 -6.40 1.96 -13.47
C GLN A 114 -4.99 1.56 -13.91
N ARG A 115 -4.72 1.40 -15.21
CA ARG A 115 -3.38 1.10 -15.73
C ARG A 115 -2.37 2.20 -15.40
N VAL A 116 -2.73 3.47 -15.56
CA VAL A 116 -1.86 4.61 -15.21
C VAL A 116 -1.54 4.61 -13.71
N PHE A 117 -2.53 4.38 -12.84
CA PHE A 117 -2.30 4.28 -11.39
C PHE A 117 -1.33 3.13 -11.03
N ILE A 118 -1.52 1.94 -11.60
CA ILE A 118 -0.64 0.79 -11.39
C ILE A 118 0.79 1.10 -11.83
N VAL A 119 0.97 1.68 -13.03
CA VAL A 119 2.29 2.03 -13.56
C VAL A 119 2.99 3.08 -12.69
N LEU A 120 2.28 4.10 -12.20
CA LEU A 120 2.83 5.10 -11.28
C LEU A 120 3.29 4.47 -9.96
N VAL A 121 2.43 3.68 -9.31
CA VAL A 121 2.75 2.99 -8.04
C VAL A 121 3.94 2.04 -8.22
N ALA A 122 3.98 1.26 -9.30
CA ALA A 122 5.09 0.37 -9.63
C ALA A 122 6.40 1.14 -9.88
N ALA A 123 6.35 2.21 -10.70
CA ALA A 123 7.51 3.03 -10.99
C ALA A 123 8.08 3.70 -9.73
N THR A 124 7.24 4.23 -8.84
CA THR A 124 7.68 4.78 -7.55
C THR A 124 8.29 3.69 -6.65
N GLY A 125 7.66 2.52 -6.53
CA GLY A 125 8.19 1.41 -5.72
C GLY A 125 9.55 0.91 -6.20
N VAL A 126 9.73 0.76 -7.52
CA VAL A 126 11.01 0.39 -8.14
C VAL A 126 12.04 1.50 -7.96
N MET A 127 11.69 2.77 -8.22
CA MET A 127 12.60 3.92 -8.09
C MET A 127 13.13 4.06 -6.66
N VAL A 128 12.27 3.94 -5.65
CA VAL A 128 12.68 3.97 -4.24
C VAL A 128 13.58 2.78 -3.90
N SER A 129 13.21 1.56 -4.32
CA SER A 129 13.99 0.35 -4.03
C SER A 129 15.38 0.39 -4.67
N VAL A 130 15.48 0.76 -5.94
CA VAL A 130 16.75 0.91 -6.67
C VAL A 130 17.58 2.06 -6.10
N GLY A 131 16.96 3.21 -5.80
CA GLY A 131 17.63 4.35 -5.19
C GLY A 131 18.26 4.00 -3.84
N LEU A 132 17.53 3.31 -2.97
CA LEU A 132 18.05 2.84 -1.68
C LEU A 132 19.18 1.81 -1.87
N ALA A 133 19.03 0.83 -2.77
CA ALA A 133 20.07 -0.17 -3.05
C ALA A 133 21.37 0.47 -3.57
N VAL A 134 21.29 1.42 -4.50
CA VAL A 134 22.44 2.17 -5.03
C VAL A 134 23.12 3.01 -3.94
N VAL A 135 22.34 3.72 -3.11
CA VAL A 135 22.85 4.51 -1.98
C VAL A 135 23.54 3.65 -0.92
N MET A 136 23.08 2.40 -0.74
CA MET A 136 23.56 1.44 0.26
C MET A 136 24.59 0.43 -0.24
N ARG A 137 25.05 0.50 -1.50
CA ARG A 137 25.93 -0.52 -2.13
C ARG A 137 27.18 -0.94 -1.34
N ARG A 138 27.73 -0.07 -0.49
CA ARG A 138 28.88 -0.37 0.40
C ARG A 138 28.53 -1.13 1.68
N THR A 139 27.25 -1.27 2.00
CA THR A 139 26.71 -1.90 3.23
C THR A 139 25.65 -2.95 2.91
N LEU A 140 25.58 -3.36 1.65
CA LEU A 140 24.54 -4.24 1.10
C LEU A 140 24.64 -5.63 1.73
N ALA A 141 25.84 -6.17 1.95
CA ALA A 141 26.06 -7.44 2.65
C ALA A 141 25.48 -7.51 4.08
N GLN A 142 25.29 -6.38 4.76
CA GLN A 142 24.65 -6.30 6.08
C GLN A 142 23.14 -5.99 6.02
N ASN A 143 22.60 -5.62 4.85
CA ASN A 143 21.22 -5.14 4.71
C ASN A 143 20.43 -5.87 3.60
N TRP A 144 21.03 -6.83 2.91
CA TRP A 144 20.47 -7.52 1.73
C TRP A 144 19.09 -8.12 2.03
N LEU A 145 18.91 -8.76 3.18
CA LEU A 145 17.66 -9.41 3.57
C LEU A 145 16.52 -8.39 3.72
N ALA A 146 16.79 -7.18 4.23
CA ALA A 146 15.79 -6.10 4.26
C ALA A 146 15.53 -5.48 2.87
N LEU A 147 16.51 -5.51 1.95
CA LEU A 147 16.30 -5.07 0.56
C LEU A 147 15.46 -6.08 -0.24
N VAL A 148 15.67 -7.39 -0.05
CA VAL A 148 14.80 -8.44 -0.62
C VAL A 148 13.39 -8.34 -0.03
N GLY A 149 13.27 -8.16 1.28
CA GLY A 149 11.97 -7.97 1.94
C GLY A 149 11.23 -6.70 1.49
N LEU A 150 11.95 -5.59 1.24
CA LEU A 150 11.41 -4.40 0.61
C LEU A 150 10.92 -4.69 -0.82
N GLY A 151 11.69 -5.43 -1.61
CA GLY A 151 11.27 -5.87 -2.95
C GLY A 151 9.97 -6.67 -2.92
N PHE A 152 9.87 -7.64 -2.00
CA PHE A 152 8.64 -8.43 -1.77
C PHE A 152 7.44 -7.54 -1.43
N LEU A 153 7.61 -6.55 -0.54
CA LEU A 153 6.56 -5.58 -0.22
C LEU A 153 6.18 -4.70 -1.42
N CYS A 154 7.13 -4.23 -2.22
CA CYS A 154 6.84 -3.47 -3.44
C CYS A 154 6.08 -4.31 -4.46
N THR A 155 6.46 -5.57 -4.69
CA THR A 155 5.72 -6.50 -5.56
C THR A 155 4.30 -6.75 -5.04
N PHE A 156 4.12 -6.98 -3.73
CA PHE A 156 2.81 -7.11 -3.10
C PHE A 156 1.93 -5.86 -3.30
N ILE A 157 2.47 -4.65 -3.11
CA ILE A 157 1.73 -3.39 -3.32
C ILE A 157 1.27 -3.27 -4.78
N VAL A 158 2.13 -3.59 -5.75
CA VAL A 158 1.79 -3.56 -7.19
C VAL A 158 0.73 -4.61 -7.52
N ILE A 159 0.86 -5.82 -6.98
CA ILE A 159 -0.13 -6.91 -7.16
C ILE A 159 -1.49 -6.52 -6.57
N ARG A 160 -1.52 -5.88 -5.39
CA ARG A 160 -2.76 -5.40 -4.78
C ARG A 160 -3.38 -4.25 -5.59
N ALA A 161 -2.57 -3.27 -6.01
CA ALA A 161 -2.99 -2.15 -6.84
C ALA A 161 -3.48 -2.58 -8.24
N ALA A 162 -2.98 -3.71 -8.76
CA ALA A 162 -3.39 -4.26 -10.04
C ALA A 162 -4.88 -4.63 -10.10
N GLY A 163 -5.50 -5.03 -8.98
CA GLY A 163 -6.95 -5.27 -8.88
C GLY A 163 -7.44 -6.24 -9.94
N PHE A 164 -6.96 -7.49 -9.88
CA PHE A 164 -6.78 -8.47 -10.97
C PHE A 164 -8.02 -8.98 -11.76
N HIS A 165 -8.95 -8.11 -12.17
CA HIS A 165 -10.10 -8.40 -13.04
C HIS A 165 -9.75 -8.82 -14.50
N HIS A 166 -8.63 -9.50 -14.73
CA HIS A 166 -8.21 -10.00 -16.05
C HIS A 166 -7.43 -11.33 -16.06
N PHE A 167 -7.22 -11.98 -14.91
CA PHE A 167 -6.58 -13.32 -14.86
C PHE A 167 -7.54 -14.47 -14.52
N ASP A 168 -8.79 -14.17 -14.21
CA ASP A 168 -9.78 -15.13 -13.66
C ASP A 168 -10.34 -16.15 -14.68
N ARG A 169 -9.81 -16.20 -15.91
CA ARG A 169 -10.24 -17.18 -16.94
C ARG A 169 -9.66 -18.58 -16.76
N PHE A 170 -8.70 -18.78 -15.85
CA PHE A 170 -8.16 -20.10 -15.51
C PHE A 170 -8.57 -20.51 -14.08
N ILE A 171 -9.74 -21.15 -14.02
CA ILE A 171 -10.37 -21.67 -12.80
C ILE A 171 -9.38 -22.62 -12.10
N GLY A 172 -8.94 -22.23 -10.91
CA GLY A 172 -7.93 -22.93 -10.11
C GLY A 172 -6.91 -22.01 -9.43
N TYR A 173 -6.68 -20.80 -9.96
CA TYR A 173 -5.61 -19.91 -9.47
C TYR A 173 -5.96 -19.05 -8.23
N GLU A 174 -7.23 -18.80 -7.90
CA GLU A 174 -7.60 -17.89 -6.78
C GLU A 174 -6.97 -18.30 -5.44
N ILE A 175 -7.06 -19.58 -5.07
CA ILE A 175 -6.49 -20.11 -3.82
C ILE A 175 -4.96 -19.99 -3.81
N ALA A 176 -4.32 -20.13 -4.97
CA ALA A 176 -2.88 -19.94 -5.12
C ALA A 176 -2.50 -18.45 -5.02
N ASN A 177 -3.29 -17.55 -5.61
CA ASN A 177 -3.07 -16.11 -5.61
C ASN A 177 -3.21 -15.51 -4.20
N VAL A 178 -4.25 -15.87 -3.44
CA VAL A 178 -4.40 -15.43 -2.03
C VAL A 178 -3.19 -15.88 -1.21
N ARG A 179 -2.75 -17.14 -1.35
CA ARG A 179 -1.57 -17.67 -0.67
C ARG A 179 -0.28 -16.96 -1.10
N MET A 180 -0.07 -16.72 -2.39
CA MET A 180 1.11 -16.03 -2.91
C MET A 180 1.22 -14.60 -2.39
N ASN A 181 0.10 -13.85 -2.39
CA ASN A 181 0.06 -12.48 -1.87
C ASN A 181 0.48 -12.43 -0.40
N TRP A 182 0.02 -13.38 0.41
CA TRP A 182 0.35 -13.46 1.83
C TRP A 182 1.78 -13.92 2.08
N ILE A 183 2.31 -14.84 1.26
CA ILE A 183 3.72 -15.24 1.28
C ILE A 183 4.63 -14.05 0.94
N MET A 184 4.24 -13.20 -0.03
CA MET A 184 4.98 -11.98 -0.34
C MET A 184 4.89 -10.94 0.79
N GLU A 185 3.70 -10.68 1.32
CA GLU A 185 3.48 -9.70 2.39
C GLU A 185 4.19 -10.10 3.69
N LEU A 186 3.84 -11.27 4.26
CA LEU A 186 4.43 -11.76 5.51
C LEU A 186 5.90 -12.13 5.35
N GLY A 187 6.30 -12.67 4.19
CA GLY A 187 7.72 -12.93 3.88
C GLY A 187 8.53 -11.63 3.84
N GLY A 188 8.02 -10.58 3.19
CA GLY A 188 8.66 -9.27 3.14
C GLY A 188 8.82 -8.65 4.52
N ILE A 189 7.76 -8.66 5.34
CA ILE A 189 7.80 -8.20 6.75
C ILE A 189 8.81 -9.02 7.55
N ALA A 190 8.77 -10.35 7.46
CA ALA A 190 9.63 -11.25 8.22
C ALA A 190 11.11 -11.07 7.87
N MET A 191 11.46 -10.93 6.58
CA MET A 191 12.83 -10.67 6.14
C MET A 191 13.38 -9.34 6.71
N ILE A 192 12.58 -8.27 6.70
CA ILE A 192 12.96 -6.98 7.29
C ILE A 192 13.11 -7.10 8.81
N ALA A 193 12.15 -7.75 9.49
CA ALA A 193 12.15 -7.91 10.95
C ALA A 193 13.32 -8.78 11.45
N VAL A 194 13.61 -9.91 10.78
CA VAL A 194 14.75 -10.77 11.08
C VAL A 194 16.07 -10.02 10.90
N ASN A 195 16.22 -9.28 9.79
CA ASN A 195 17.42 -8.49 9.56
C ASN A 195 17.60 -7.40 10.64
N ALA A 196 16.52 -6.71 11.01
CA ALA A 196 16.55 -5.72 12.08
C ALA A 196 16.94 -6.34 13.43
N ALA A 197 16.38 -7.50 13.77
CA ALA A 197 16.70 -8.23 15.00
C ALA A 197 18.17 -8.70 15.04
N LEU A 198 18.72 -9.17 13.91
CA LEU A 198 20.13 -9.54 13.79
C LEU A 198 21.05 -8.31 13.99
N LEU A 199 20.74 -7.19 13.34
CA LEU A 199 21.50 -5.93 13.47
C LEU A 199 21.39 -5.28 14.86
N LEU A 200 20.35 -5.61 15.64
CA LEU A 200 20.25 -5.24 17.06
C LEU A 200 21.04 -6.20 17.95
N ARG A 201 20.93 -7.53 17.75
CA ARG A 201 21.70 -8.54 18.51
C ARG A 201 23.21 -8.35 18.37
N GLN A 202 23.70 -8.03 17.16
CA GLN A 202 25.11 -7.71 16.91
C GLN A 202 25.62 -6.43 17.61
N ARG A 203 24.74 -5.60 18.18
CA ARG A 203 25.11 -4.46 19.04
C ARG A 203 25.21 -4.86 20.52
N SER A 204 24.60 -5.97 20.92
CA SER A 204 24.52 -6.42 22.32
C SER A 204 25.66 -7.34 22.75
N VAL A 205 26.52 -7.76 21.81
CA VAL A 205 27.78 -8.47 22.13
C VAL A 205 28.85 -7.42 22.44
N PRO A 206 29.39 -7.37 23.66
CA PRO A 206 30.57 -6.55 23.95
C PRO A 206 31.81 -7.12 23.25
N HIS A 207 32.66 -6.23 22.76
CA HIS A 207 34.08 -6.50 22.50
C HIS A 207 34.89 -5.84 23.62
#